data_AF-A0A3S4BBZ3-F1
#
_entry.id   AF-A0A3S4BBZ3-F1
#
_cell.length_a   1.000
_cell.length_b   1.000
_cell.length_c   1.000
_cell.angle_alpha   90.00
_cell.angle_beta   90.00
_cell.angle_gamma   90.00
#
_symmetry.space_group_name_H-M   'P 1'
#
loop_
_entity.id
_entity.type
_entity.pdbx_description
1 polymer ?
#
loop_
_entity_poly.entity_id
_entity_poly.type
_entity_poly.pdbx_seq_one_letter_code
_entity_poly.pdbx_strand_id
1 'polypeptide(L)'
;MIDWGAFVIVFAAALSGTVVVVGLYALGLRLLVLGGRVPVVVPAEFTDAITVLTPAEIASAERKAAKAARKNPLTTRQRQLATYAAYLCFGLCAAAVLFGIYLIVPALHGG
;
A
#
# COMPACT_ATOMS: atom_id res chain seq x y z
N MET A 1 -31.54 30.43 -16.87
CA MET A 1 -30.20 30.98 -17.17
C MET A 1 -29.19 29.91 -16.79
N ILE A 2 -28.14 29.68 -17.59
CA ILE A 2 -27.12 28.67 -17.27
C ILE A 2 -26.31 29.16 -16.07
N ASP A 3 -26.22 28.34 -15.02
CA ASP A 3 -25.35 28.61 -13.89
C ASP A 3 -23.93 28.11 -14.18
N TRP A 4 -23.10 29.01 -14.71
CA TRP A 4 -21.69 28.75 -14.98
C TRP A 4 -20.89 28.37 -13.72
N GLY A 5 -21.34 28.81 -12.53
CA GLY A 5 -20.69 28.50 -11.26
C GLY A 5 -20.80 27.03 -10.87
N ALA A 6 -21.95 26.40 -11.13
CA ALA A 6 -22.19 24.99 -10.84
C ALA A 6 -21.17 24.06 -11.54
N PHE A 7 -20.78 24.37 -12.78
CA PHE A 7 -19.78 23.60 -13.51
C PHE A 7 -18.40 23.65 -12.86
N VAL A 8 -17.99 24.82 -12.36
CA VAL A 8 -16.70 24.98 -11.67
C VAL A 8 -16.68 24.19 -10.36
N ILE A 9 -17.80 24.18 -9.63
CA ILE A 9 -17.94 23.42 -8.38
C ILE A 9 -17.79 21.92 -8.65
N VAL A 10 -18.50 21.38 -9.65
CA VAL A 10 -18.40 19.95 -10.01
C VAL A 10 -16.98 19.60 -10.46
N PHE A 11 -16.34 20.45 -11.26
CA PHE A 11 -14.96 20.27 -11.67
C PHE A 11 -14.01 20.19 -10.46
N ALA A 12 -14.11 21.15 -9.53
CA ALA A 12 -13.28 21.17 -8.33
C ALA A 12 -13.55 19.98 -7.42
N ALA A 13 -14.81 19.57 -7.26
CA ALA A 13 -15.20 18.42 -6.46
C ALA A 13 -14.67 17.11 -7.07
N ALA A 14 -14.81 16.91 -8.38
CA ALA A 14 -14.30 15.73 -9.08
C ALA A 14 -12.77 15.66 -9.05
N LEU A 15 -12.10 16.80 -9.27
CA LEU A 15 -10.64 16.87 -9.25
C LEU A 15 -10.09 16.57 -7.85
N SER A 16 -10.64 17.21 -6.82
CA SER A 16 -10.21 16.99 -5.43
C SER A 16 -10.47 15.55 -4.98
N GLY A 17 -11.65 14.99 -5.29
CA GLY A 17 -11.97 13.59 -5.00
C GLY A 17 -10.96 12.62 -5.63
N THR A 18 -10.64 12.85 -6.91
CA THR A 18 -9.64 12.05 -7.63
C THR A 18 -8.25 12.14 -6.99
N VAL A 19 -7.78 13.36 -6.71
CA VAL A 19 -6.46 13.58 -6.09
C VAL A 19 -6.37 12.91 -4.72
N VAL A 20 -7.41 13.02 -3.90
CA VAL A 20 -7.44 12.41 -2.56
C VAL A 20 -7.39 10.89 -2.65
N VAL A 21 -8.27 10.26 -3.45
CA VAL A 21 -8.35 8.79 -3.54
C VAL A 21 -7.07 8.21 -4.14
N VAL A 22 -6.62 8.74 -5.28
CA VAL A 22 -5.41 8.26 -5.96
C VAL A 22 -4.17 8.55 -5.11
N GLY A 23 -4.11 9.71 -4.47
CA GLY A 23 -3.03 10.11 -3.58
C GLY A 23 -2.90 9.18 -2.36
N LEU A 24 -4.00 8.92 -1.66
CA LEU A 24 -4.04 7.99 -0.53
C LEU A 24 -3.63 6.58 -0.95
N TYR A 25 -4.15 6.09 -2.08
CA TYR A 25 -3.82 4.75 -2.56
C TYR A 25 -2.35 4.62 -2.96
N ALA A 26 -1.83 5.58 -3.74
CA ALA A 26 -0.42 5.59 -4.14
C ALA A 26 0.53 5.76 -2.94
N LEU A 27 0.17 6.59 -1.96
CA LEU A 27 0.91 6.76 -0.73
C LEU A 27 0.91 5.47 0.10
N GLY A 28 -0.26 4.82 0.24
CA GLY A 28 -0.40 3.54 0.93
C GLY A 28 0.49 2.45 0.33
N LEU A 29 0.50 2.31 -1.00
CA LEU A 29 1.39 1.38 -1.69
C LEU A 29 2.88 1.69 -1.44
N ARG A 30 3.29 2.96 -1.54
CA ARG A 30 4.68 3.37 -1.27
C ARG A 30 5.08 3.05 0.18
N LEU A 31 4.23 3.37 1.14
CA LEU A 31 4.48 3.09 2.56
C LEU A 31 4.53 1.59 2.85
N LEU A 32 3.70 0.79 2.18
CA LEU A 32 3.71 -0.66 2.32
C LEU A 32 5.01 -1.28 1.78
N VAL A 33 5.49 -0.79 0.65
CA VAL A 33 6.78 -1.21 0.07
C VAL A 33 7.94 -0.81 0.98
N LEU A 34 7.92 0.39 1.56
CA LEU A 34 8.93 0.86 2.53
C LEU A 34 8.87 0.08 3.85
N GLY A 35 7.66 -0.27 4.32
CA GLY A 35 7.44 -1.09 5.51
C GLY A 35 7.73 -2.57 5.32
N GLY A 36 7.77 -3.04 4.06
CA GLY A 36 7.96 -4.44 3.67
C GLY A 36 9.25 -5.04 4.21
N ARG A 37 9.24 -6.35 4.51
CA ARG A 37 10.50 -7.08 4.78
C ARG A 37 11.22 -7.14 3.44
N VAL A 38 12.53 -6.91 3.42
CA VAL A 38 13.33 -7.31 2.25
C VAL A 38 13.01 -8.79 2.02
N PRO A 39 12.46 -9.20 0.86
CA PRO A 39 12.17 -10.60 0.57
C PRO A 39 13.50 -11.33 0.38
N VAL A 40 14.19 -11.55 1.47
CA VAL A 40 15.36 -12.41 1.52
C VAL A 40 14.79 -13.78 1.86
N VAL A 41 14.45 -14.52 0.81
CA VAL A 41 14.20 -15.95 0.92
C VAL A 41 15.50 -16.58 1.41
N VAL A 42 15.59 -16.76 2.71
CA VAL A 42 16.51 -17.75 3.25
C VAL A 42 15.95 -19.09 2.77
N PRO A 43 16.74 -19.93 2.08
CA PRO A 43 16.28 -21.21 1.59
C PRO A 43 16.07 -22.16 2.77
N ALA A 44 14.99 -21.94 3.52
CA ALA A 44 14.47 -22.85 4.50
C ALA A 44 13.16 -23.37 3.93
N GLU A 45 13.27 -24.60 3.39
CA GLU A 45 12.18 -25.52 3.09
C GLU A 45 11.26 -25.12 1.92
N PHE A 46 11.82 -25.07 0.71
CA PHE A 46 11.07 -25.66 -0.41
C PHE A 46 11.02 -27.16 -0.15
N THR A 47 9.93 -27.61 0.47
CA THR A 47 9.65 -29.02 0.68
C THR A 47 9.44 -29.69 -0.70
N ASP A 48 10.56 -30.25 -1.19
CA ASP A 48 10.66 -31.58 -1.81
C ASP A 48 10.96 -31.72 -3.32
N ALA A 49 10.99 -30.70 -4.20
CA ALA A 49 11.21 -31.06 -5.62
C ALA A 49 11.73 -30.05 -6.66
N ILE A 50 12.10 -28.79 -6.35
CA ILE A 50 12.40 -27.84 -7.45
C ILE A 50 13.89 -27.55 -7.65
N THR A 51 14.74 -27.51 -6.61
CA THR A 51 16.21 -27.48 -6.75
C THR A 51 16.92 -27.94 -5.47
N VAL A 52 17.83 -28.93 -5.55
CA VAL A 52 18.73 -29.29 -4.43
C VAL A 52 19.84 -28.24 -4.35
N LEU A 53 19.67 -27.25 -3.48
CA LEU A 53 20.77 -26.32 -3.16
C LEU A 53 21.79 -27.03 -2.29
N THR A 54 23.07 -26.89 -2.64
CA THR A 54 24.17 -27.35 -1.81
C THR A 54 24.23 -26.55 -0.50
N PRO A 55 24.74 -27.13 0.61
CA PRO A 55 24.84 -26.43 1.90
C PRO A 55 25.64 -25.12 1.83
N ALA A 56 26.56 -25.01 0.87
CA ALA A 56 27.31 -23.78 0.59
C ALA A 56 26.43 -22.66 0.00
N GLU A 57 25.50 -22.99 -0.88
CA GLU A 57 24.59 -22.02 -1.51
C GLU A 57 23.59 -21.47 -0.49
N ILE A 58 23.10 -22.33 0.42
CA ILE A 58 22.26 -21.96 1.57
C ILE A 58 22.99 -20.94 2.45
N ALA A 59 24.22 -21.23 2.87
CA ALA A 59 25.02 -20.31 3.68
C ALA A 59 25.33 -18.98 2.94
N SER A 60 25.48 -19.01 1.62
CA SER A 60 25.70 -17.80 0.82
C SER A 60 24.44 -16.93 0.71
N ALA A 61 23.26 -17.57 0.56
CA ALA A 61 21.96 -16.92 0.52
C ALA A 61 21.64 -16.29 1.89
N GLU A 62 21.91 -16.99 2.98
CA GLU A 62 21.84 -16.47 4.35
C GLU A 62 22.72 -15.24 4.56
N ARG A 63 23.98 -15.28 4.09
CA ARG A 63 24.90 -14.14 4.21
C ARG A 63 24.44 -12.94 3.38
N LYS A 64 23.89 -13.17 2.17
CA LYS A 64 23.31 -12.11 1.33
C LYS A 64 22.06 -11.54 1.99
N ALA A 65 21.22 -12.39 2.58
CA ALA A 65 20.04 -12.02 3.36
C ALA A 65 20.40 -11.15 4.56
N ALA A 66 21.38 -11.57 5.37
CA ALA A 66 21.87 -10.85 6.52
C ALA A 66 22.50 -9.50 6.15
N LYS A 67 23.25 -9.44 5.03
CA LYS A 67 23.82 -8.18 4.51
C LYS A 67 22.73 -7.23 4.01
N ALA A 68 21.71 -7.73 3.33
CA ALA A 68 20.58 -6.91 2.87
C ALA A 68 19.76 -6.39 4.06
N ALA A 69 19.53 -7.22 5.08
CA ALA A 69 18.87 -6.81 6.32
C ALA A 69 19.69 -5.74 7.07
N ARG A 70 21.02 -5.86 7.14
CA ARG A 70 21.91 -4.85 7.75
C ARG A 70 21.96 -3.53 7.00
N LYS A 71 21.70 -3.53 5.69
CA LYS A 71 21.70 -2.32 4.85
C LYS A 71 20.37 -1.56 4.90
N ASN A 72 19.36 -2.05 5.62
CA ASN A 72 18.08 -1.36 5.70
C ASN A 72 18.25 -0.03 6.46
N PRO A 73 18.01 1.13 5.81
CA PRO A 73 18.20 2.44 6.44
C PRO A 73 17.13 2.79 7.50
N LEU A 74 16.04 2.01 7.58
CA LEU A 74 14.94 2.27 8.49
C LEU A 74 15.07 1.49 9.81
N THR A 75 14.81 2.18 10.93
CA THR A 75 14.68 1.53 12.24
C THR A 75 13.43 0.65 12.31
N THR A 76 13.41 -0.32 13.21
CA THR A 76 12.25 -1.22 13.40
C THR A 76 10.95 -0.45 13.65
N ARG A 77 11.00 0.64 14.44
CA ARG A 77 9.83 1.47 14.75
C ARG A 77 9.33 2.24 13.53
N GLN A 78 10.23 2.84 12.75
CA GLN A 78 9.84 3.54 11.51
C GLN A 78 9.18 2.59 10.51
N ARG A 79 9.67 1.36 10.45
CA ARG A 79 9.11 0.32 9.58
C ARG A 79 7.70 -0.09 9.99
N GLN A 80 7.48 -0.31 11.29
CA GLN A 80 6.14 -0.56 11.83
C GLN A 80 5.21 0.63 11.58
N LEU A 81 5.67 1.85 11.83
CA LEU A 81 4.90 3.07 11.58
C LEU A 81 4.51 3.18 10.10
N ALA A 82 5.41 2.90 9.16
CA ALA A 82 5.12 2.90 7.73
C ALA A 82 4.03 1.88 7.37
N THR A 83 4.09 0.67 7.95
CA THR A 83 3.04 -0.35 7.73
C THR A 83 1.69 0.07 8.29
N TYR A 84 1.63 0.59 9.52
CA TYR A 84 0.37 1.08 10.09
C TYR A 84 -0.19 2.28 9.31
N ALA A 85 0.67 3.21 8.91
CA ALA A 85 0.28 4.34 8.08
C ALA A 85 -0.22 3.91 6.69
N ALA A 86 0.37 2.87 6.10
CA ALA A 86 -0.12 2.28 4.86
C ALA A 86 -1.55 1.74 5.02
N TYR A 87 -1.80 0.94 6.06
CA TYR A 87 -3.15 0.42 6.33
C TYR A 87 -4.16 1.52 6.60
N LEU A 88 -3.76 2.58 7.31
CA LEU A 88 -4.61 3.75 7.52
C LEU A 88 -4.94 4.46 6.20
N CYS A 89 -3.97 4.61 5.28
CA CYS A 89 -4.23 5.17 3.94
C CYS A 89 -5.23 4.34 3.14
N PHE A 90 -5.10 3.00 3.16
CA PHE A 90 -6.07 2.12 2.50
C PHE A 90 -7.45 2.17 3.15
N GLY A 91 -7.52 2.23 4.49
CA GLY A 91 -8.77 2.39 5.22
C GLY A 91 -9.49 3.69 4.87
N LEU A 92 -8.75 4.81 4.84
CA LEU A 92 -9.30 6.11 4.44
C LEU A 92 -9.74 6.11 2.97
N CYS A 93 -8.98 5.49 2.07
CA CYS A 93 -9.35 5.34 0.66
C CYS A 93 -10.65 4.53 0.52
N ALA A 94 -10.77 3.40 1.20
CA ALA A 94 -11.97 2.58 1.19
C ALA A 94 -13.17 3.34 1.76
N ALA A 95 -12.99 4.05 2.88
CA ALA A 95 -14.03 4.87 3.48
C ALA A 95 -14.51 5.99 2.52
N ALA A 96 -13.58 6.66 1.83
CA ALA A 96 -13.92 7.70 0.84
C ALA A 96 -14.74 7.13 -0.33
N VAL A 97 -14.36 5.96 -0.85
CA VAL A 97 -15.10 5.28 -1.93
C VAL A 97 -16.47 4.83 -1.46
N LEU A 98 -16.57 4.20 -0.28
CA LEU A 98 -17.84 3.77 0.30
C LEU A 98 -18.77 4.96 0.55
N PHE A 99 -18.22 6.09 1.02
CA PHE A 99 -18.97 7.32 1.19
C PHE A 99 -19.46 7.89 -0.16
N GLY A 100 -18.62 7.86 -1.20
CA GLY A 100 -19.03 8.22 -2.55
C GLY A 100 -20.17 7.35 -3.08
N ILE A 101 -20.08 6.03 -2.92
CA ILE A 101 -21.14 5.09 -3.29
C ILE A 101 -22.41 5.38 -2.49
N TYR A 102 -22.27 5.60 -1.18
CA TYR A 102 -23.38 5.96 -0.30
C TYR A 102 -24.08 7.23 -0.79
N LEU A 103 -23.38 8.25 -1.31
CA LEU A 103 -24.00 9.48 -1.81
C LEU A 103 -24.57 9.38 -3.24
N ILE A 104 -24.10 8.43 -4.05
CA ILE A 104 -24.54 8.27 -5.44
C ILE A 104 -25.78 7.40 -5.52
N VAL A 105 -25.92 6.39 -4.65
CA VAL A 105 -26.99 5.38 -4.72
C VAL A 105 -28.16 5.79 -3.83
N PRO A 106 -29.29 6.31 -4.37
CA PRO A 106 -30.37 6.89 -3.57
C PRO A 106 -30.99 5.92 -2.55
N ALA A 107 -31.02 4.62 -2.88
CA ALA A 107 -31.52 3.57 -1.99
C ALA A 107 -30.74 3.45 -0.67
N LEU A 108 -29.50 3.96 -0.60
CA LEU A 108 -28.65 3.88 0.58
C LEU A 108 -28.79 5.11 1.51
N HIS A 109 -29.19 6.27 0.98
CA HIS A 109 -29.11 7.55 1.71
C HIS A 109 -30.34 8.48 1.60
N GLY A 110 -31.31 8.15 0.74
CA GLY A 110 -32.47 8.98 0.42
C GLY A 110 -33.79 8.36 0.88
N GLY A 111 -33.89 8.03 2.17
CA GLY A 111 -35.17 7.72 2.81
C GLY A 111 -36.09 8.92 2.91
#